data_AF-A0A173W1H7-F1
#
_entry.id   AF-A0A173W1H7-F1
#
_cell.length_a   1.000
_cell.length_b   1.000
_cell.length_c   1.000
_cell.angle_alpha   90.00
_cell.angle_beta   90.00
_cell.angle_gamma   90.00
#
_symmetry.space_group_name_H-M   'P 1'
#
loop_
_entity.id
_entity.type
_entity.pdbx_description
1 polymer ?
#
loop_
_entity_poly.entity_id
_entity_poly.type
_entity_poly.pdbx_seq_one_letter_code
_entity_poly.pdbx_strand_id
1 'polypeptide(L)' 'MLLKEEINKYLNYCKFQKELNDKTIKAYKADLEQFITVIGDQL' A
#
# COMPACT_ATOMS: atom_id res chain seq x y z
N MET A 1 -1.72 8.47 11.18
CA MET A 1 -1.08 9.27 10.11
C MET A 1 -1.90 9.02 8.86
N LEU A 2 -2.54 10.06 8.31
CA LEU A 2 -3.55 9.95 7.25
C LEU A 2 -3.11 9.03 6.09
N LEU A 3 -1.84 9.07 5.70
CA LEU A 3 -1.30 8.28 4.59
C LEU A 3 -1.34 6.75 4.81
N LYS A 4 -1.04 6.27 6.03
CA LYS A 4 -1.10 4.82 6.33
C LYS A 4 -2.53 4.30 6.25
N GLU A 5 -3.50 5.11 6.65
CA GLU A 5 -4.92 4.77 6.55
C GLU A 5 -5.38 4.74 5.08
N GLU A 6 -4.95 5.70 4.26
CA GLU A 6 -5.25 5.72 2.82
C GLU A 6 -4.63 4.52 2.08
N ILE A 7 -3.42 4.10 2.43
CA ILE A 7 -2.81 2.88 1.88
C ILE A 7 -3.62 1.64 2.22
N ASN A 8 -4.07 1.51 3.47
CA ASN A 8 -4.90 0.38 3.86
C ASN A 8 -6.24 0.36 3.11
N LYS A 9 -6.87 1.52 2.89
CA LYS A 9 -8.09 1.64 2.06
C LYS A 9 -7.81 1.21 0.62
N TYR A 10 -6.71 1.66 0.03
CA TYR A 10 -6.30 1.28 -1.32
C TYR A 10 -6.04 -0.23 -1.46
N LEU A 11 -5.29 -0.83 -0.52
CA LEU A 11 -5.01 -2.27 -0.54
C LEU A 11 -6.30 -3.10 -0.37
N ASN A 12 -7.25 -2.65 0.47
CA ASN A 12 -8.56 -3.28 0.57
C ASN A 12 -9.37 -3.17 -0.72
N TYR A 13 -9.34 -2.01 -1.37
CA TYR A 13 -9.95 -1.84 -2.70
C TYR A 13 -9.35 -2.81 -3.72
N CYS A 14 -8.03 -2.94 -3.76
CA CYS A 14 -7.35 -3.90 -4.63
C CYS A 14 -7.73 -5.36 -4.31
N LYS A 15 -7.85 -5.72 -3.04
CA LYS A 15 -8.19 -7.09 -2.63
C LYS A 15 -9.63 -7.45 -2.99
N PHE A 16 -10.58 -6.57 -2.70
CA PHE A 16 -12.00 -6.89 -2.81
C PHE A 16 -12.63 -6.46 -4.13
N GLN A 17 -12.23 -5.30 -4.69
CA GLN A 17 -12.84 -4.76 -5.90
C GLN A 17 -12.06 -5.08 -7.18
N LYS A 18 -10.78 -5.42 -7.05
CA LYS A 18 -9.93 -5.89 -8.15
C LYS A 18 -9.58 -7.37 -8.03
N GLU A 19 -10.06 -8.04 -6.98
CA GLU A 19 -9.87 -9.47 -6.71
C GLU A 19 -8.39 -9.89 -6.79
N LEU A 20 -7.47 -8.99 -6.43
CA LEU A 20 -6.05 -9.32 -6.43
C LEU A 20 -5.78 -10.35 -5.33
N ASN A 21 -4.99 -11.36 -5.68
CA ASN A 21 -4.61 -12.39 -4.73
C ASN A 21 -3.72 -11.83 -3.61
N ASP A 22 -3.66 -12.56 -2.49
CA ASP A 22 -2.92 -12.12 -1.30
C ASP A 22 -1.42 -11.94 -1.54
N LYS A 23 -0.81 -12.66 -2.51
CA LYS A 23 0.61 -12.45 -2.85
C LYS A 23 0.82 -11.09 -3.51
N THR A 24 -0.06 -10.71 -4.44
CA THR A 24 -0.03 -9.41 -5.09
C THR A 24 -0.27 -8.27 -4.09
N ILE A 25 -1.22 -8.42 -3.16
CA ILE A 25 -1.46 -7.42 -2.11
C ILE A 25 -0.24 -7.24 -1.21
N LYS A 26 0.44 -8.34 -0.83
CA LYS A 26 1.67 -8.27 -0.03
C LYS A 26 2.80 -7.55 -0.76
N ALA A 27 2.98 -7.80 -2.06
CA ALA A 27 3.97 -7.09 -2.87
C ALA A 27 3.68 -5.58 -2.92
N TYR A 28 2.43 -5.20 -3.23
CA TYR A 28 2.03 -3.79 -3.27
C TYR A 28 2.24 -3.09 -1.93
N LYS A 29 1.93 -3.76 -0.82
CA LYS A 29 2.18 -3.20 0.51
C LYS A 29 3.66 -2.91 0.73
N ALA A 30 4.54 -3.85 0.38
CA ALA A 30 5.98 -3.68 0.53
C ALA A 30 6.51 -2.52 -0.34
N ASP A 31 6.07 -2.44 -1.60
CA ASP A 31 6.46 -1.37 -2.53
C ASP A 31 6.03 0.01 -2.02
N LEU A 32 4.79 0.12 -1.52
CA LEU A 32 4.26 1.38 -0.97
C LEU A 32 4.96 1.80 0.32
N GLU A 33 5.27 0.84 1.20
CA GLU A 33 6.05 1.09 2.42
C GLU A 33 7.46 1.57 2.07
N GLN A 34 8.13 0.91 1.12
CA GLN A 34 9.45 1.33 0.64
C GLN A 34 9.41 2.72 0.01
N PHE A 35 8.43 3.01 -0.83
CA PHE A 35 8.25 4.32 -1.44
C PHE A 35 8.07 5.41 -0.38
N ILE A 36 7.25 5.18 0.65
CA ILE A 36 7.07 6.14 1.74
C ILE A 36 8.36 6.35 2.52
N THR A 37 9.12 5.31 2.80
CA THR A 37 10.40 5.46 3.48
C THR A 37 11.34 6.35 2.66
N VAL A 38 11.43 6.12 1.35
CA VAL A 38 12.28 6.93 0.45
C VAL A 38 11.82 8.40 0.40
N ILE A 39 10.52 8.66 0.25
CA ILE A 39 10.00 10.03 0.15
C ILE A 39 9.96 10.72 1.52
N GLY A 40 9.69 9.98 2.59
CA GLY A 40 9.67 10.48 3.96
C GLY A 40 11.06 10.84 4.50
N ASP A 41 12.13 10.24 3.97
CA ASP A 41 13.51 10.64 4.23
C ASP A 41 13.95 11.86 3.39
N GLN A 42 13.15 12.27 2.40
CA GLN A 42 13.40 13.42 1.53
C GLN A 42 12.58 14.68 1.89
N LEU A 43 11.66 14.58 2.85
CA LEU A 43 10.83 15.67 3.38
C LEU A 43 11.28 16.07 4.78
#